data_AF-A0A414IEA2-F1
#
_entry.id   AF-A0A414IEA2-F1
#
_cell.length_a   1.000
_cell.length_b   1.000
_cell.length_c   1.000
_cell.angle_alpha   90.00
_cell.angle_beta   90.00
_cell.angle_gamma   90.00
#
_symmetry.space_group_name_H-M   'P 1'
#
loop_
_entity.id
_entity.type
_entity.pdbx_description
1 polymer ?
#
loop_
_entity_poly.entity_id
_entity_poly.type
_entity_poly.pdbx_seq_one_letter_code
_entity_poly.pdbx_strand_id
1 'polypeptide(L)'
;MNTSLALIAAKALPALSGSSLTYNAEKNVYLTLGYTSAAGNTYYRAIRLSDRLAVYYHIGQGYAHTFLNGITLFAWNGQKANIIAQKFWGGCNWRCFNERSAKEESILMLKDFLKGQAKAMGSMVAESQLLDFSRSMIEATHQKCLG
;
A
#
# COMPACT_ATOMS: atom_id res chain seq x y z
N MET A 1 9.52 -21.82 24.08
CA MET A 1 9.19 -20.38 23.92
C MET A 1 9.16 -19.74 25.30
N ASN A 2 9.84 -18.61 25.49
CA ASN A 2 9.93 -17.93 26.78
C ASN A 2 8.58 -17.27 27.12
N THR A 3 7.88 -17.79 28.13
CA THR A 3 6.49 -17.41 28.47
C THR A 3 6.34 -15.94 28.81
N SER A 4 7.36 -15.30 29.39
CA SER A 4 7.36 -13.87 29.68
C SER A 4 7.42 -13.00 28.43
N LEU A 5 8.18 -13.40 27.41
CA LEU A 5 8.27 -12.67 26.13
C LEU A 5 6.95 -12.72 25.38
N ALA A 6 6.30 -13.88 25.36
CA ALA A 6 4.97 -14.03 24.76
C ALA A 6 3.92 -13.15 25.45
N LEU A 7 3.97 -13.04 26.79
CA LEU A 7 3.07 -12.19 27.56
C LEU A 7 3.32 -10.69 27.32
N ILE A 8 4.58 -10.28 27.22
CA ILE A 8 4.95 -8.89 26.86
C ILE A 8 4.46 -8.59 25.45
N ALA A 9 4.71 -9.47 24.48
CA ALA A 9 4.25 -9.30 23.11
C ALA A 9 2.72 -9.17 23.03
N ALA A 10 1.97 -10.05 23.70
CA ALA A 10 0.50 -9.99 23.72
C ALA A 10 -0.07 -8.71 24.35
N LYS A 11 0.66 -8.10 25.31
CA LYS A 11 0.24 -6.85 25.98
C LYS A 11 0.68 -5.59 25.23
N ALA A 12 1.88 -5.58 24.68
CA ALA A 12 2.48 -4.42 24.03
C ALA A 12 2.08 -4.31 22.56
N LEU A 13 1.89 -5.45 21.89
CA LEU A 13 1.38 -5.52 20.53
C LEU A 13 -0.11 -5.82 20.64
N PRO A 14 -1.00 -4.83 20.45
CA PRO A 14 -2.43 -5.12 20.46
C PRO A 14 -2.69 -6.17 19.40
N ALA A 15 -3.11 -7.37 19.82
CA ALA A 15 -3.74 -8.29 18.90
C ALA A 15 -4.96 -7.53 18.36
N LEU A 16 -5.03 -7.36 17.04
CA LEU A 16 -6.28 -6.98 16.38
C LEU A 16 -7.24 -8.17 16.54
N SER A 17 -7.72 -8.42 17.76
CA SER A 17 -8.83 -9.34 18.00
C SER A 17 -10.06 -8.67 17.40
N GLY A 18 -10.37 -9.04 16.16
CA GLY A 18 -11.52 -8.49 15.46
C GLY A 18 -11.44 -8.69 13.94
N SER A 19 -12.61 -8.81 13.34
CA SER A 19 -12.93 -8.90 11.90
C SER A 19 -12.49 -7.67 11.06
N SER A 20 -11.45 -6.96 11.49
CA SER A 20 -11.04 -5.66 10.95
C SER A 20 -10.13 -5.74 9.72
N LEU A 21 -9.61 -6.93 9.40
CA LEU A 21 -8.74 -7.17 8.25
C LEU A 21 -9.09 -8.52 7.61
N THR A 22 -9.48 -8.50 6.35
CA THR A 22 -9.75 -9.72 5.57
C THR A 22 -8.63 -9.94 4.56
N TYR A 23 -8.04 -11.12 4.53
CA TYR A 23 -7.03 -11.48 3.53
C TYR A 23 -7.67 -12.16 2.32
N ASN A 24 -7.45 -11.61 1.12
CA ASN A 24 -7.80 -12.27 -0.13
C ASN A 24 -6.57 -12.98 -0.69
N ALA A 25 -6.57 -14.30 -0.58
CA ALA A 25 -5.44 -15.14 -1.01
C ALA A 25 -5.24 -15.17 -2.53
N GLU A 26 -6.29 -15.07 -3.34
CA GLU A 26 -6.16 -15.06 -4.80
C GLU A 26 -5.45 -13.81 -5.29
N LYS A 27 -5.77 -12.68 -4.66
CA LYS A 27 -5.25 -11.36 -5.03
C LYS A 27 -4.03 -10.95 -4.21
N ASN A 28 -3.60 -11.72 -3.21
CA ASN A 28 -2.52 -11.36 -2.29
C ASN A 28 -2.67 -9.94 -1.72
N VAL A 29 -3.83 -9.67 -1.11
CA VAL A 29 -4.18 -8.34 -0.62
C VAL A 29 -4.97 -8.42 0.67
N TYR A 30 -4.67 -7.53 1.60
CA TYR A 30 -5.44 -7.37 2.83
C TYR A 30 -6.44 -6.22 2.65
N LEU A 31 -7.68 -6.42 3.07
CA LEU A 31 -8.74 -5.41 3.02
C LEU A 31 -9.08 -5.00 4.45
N THR A 32 -9.03 -3.69 4.73
CA THR A 32 -9.51 -3.18 6.02
C THR A 32 -11.03 -3.26 6.08
N LEU A 33 -11.57 -3.23 7.29
CA LEU A 33 -12.99 -2.95 7.51
C LEU A 33 -13.36 -1.62 6.81
N GLY A 34 -14.49 -1.64 6.12
CA GLY A 34 -15.03 -0.46 5.47
C GLY A 34 -15.89 0.38 6.40
N TYR A 35 -15.91 1.69 6.17
CA TYR A 35 -16.89 2.61 6.75
C TYR A 35 -17.85 3.08 5.65
N THR A 36 -19.16 3.01 5.90
CA THR A 36 -20.19 3.49 4.97
C THR A 36 -20.66 4.87 5.41
N SER A 37 -20.58 5.84 4.50
CA SER A 37 -21.07 7.20 4.74
C SER A 37 -22.59 7.29 4.73
N ALA A 38 -23.14 8.39 5.24
CA ALA A 38 -24.58 8.68 5.18
C ALA A 38 -25.12 8.72 3.72
N ALA A 39 -24.25 8.97 2.74
CA ALA A 39 -24.60 8.94 1.32
C ALA A 39 -24.57 7.52 0.70
N GLY A 40 -24.33 6.48 1.50
CA GLY A 40 -24.31 5.08 1.07
C GLY A 40 -23.00 4.60 0.42
N ASN A 41 -21.95 5.43 0.40
CA ASN A 41 -20.65 5.04 -0.15
C ASN A 41 -19.79 4.35 0.92
N THR A 42 -19.21 3.20 0.59
CA THR A 42 -18.34 2.44 1.51
C THR A 42 -16.86 2.69 1.20
N TYR A 43 -16.05 2.97 2.22
CA TYR A 43 -14.64 3.30 2.07
C TYR A 43 -13.78 2.33 2.86
N TYR A 44 -12.77 1.75 2.21
CA TYR A 44 -11.84 0.81 2.82
C TYR A 44 -10.46 0.93 2.16
N ARG A 45 -9.46 0.23 2.71
CA ARG A 45 -8.12 0.18 2.15
C ARG A 45 -7.81 -1.22 1.66
N ALA A 46 -7.22 -1.30 0.48
CA ALA A 46 -6.56 -2.50 0.00
C ALA A 46 -5.04 -2.35 0.22
N ILE A 47 -4.46 -3.27 0.97
CA ILE A 47 -3.09 -3.23 1.45
C ILE A 47 -2.31 -4.37 0.81
N ARG A 48 -1.26 -4.02 0.07
CA ARG A 48 -0.28 -4.95 -0.49
C ARG A 48 1.06 -4.76 0.21
N LEU A 49 1.79 -5.85 0.41
CA LEU A 49 3.01 -5.87 1.20
C LEU A 49 4.09 -6.66 0.46
N SER A 50 5.33 -6.22 0.58
CA SER A 50 6.55 -6.98 0.30
C SER A 50 7.55 -6.76 1.44
N ASP A 51 8.73 -7.37 1.35
CA ASP A 51 9.78 -7.24 2.36
C ASP A 51 10.24 -5.80 2.63
N ARG A 52 10.01 -4.88 1.69
CA ARG A 52 10.52 -3.50 1.75
C ARG A 52 9.46 -2.42 1.60
N LEU A 53 8.27 -2.76 1.09
CA LEU A 53 7.25 -1.78 0.74
C LEU A 53 5.85 -2.21 1.18
N ALA A 54 5.03 -1.23 1.53
CA ALA A 54 3.58 -1.38 1.59
C ALA A 54 2.91 -0.41 0.61
N VAL A 55 1.87 -0.88 -0.05
CA VAL A 55 1.03 -0.08 -0.95
C VAL A 55 -0.39 -0.08 -0.41
N TYR A 56 -0.91 1.11 -0.10
CA TYR A 56 -2.29 1.29 0.32
C TYR A 56 -3.06 1.92 -0.83
N TYR A 57 -4.06 1.20 -1.35
CA TYR A 57 -5.07 1.76 -2.23
C TYR A 57 -6.26 2.20 -1.38
N HIS A 58 -6.60 3.49 -1.41
CA HIS A 58 -7.79 4.03 -0.76
C HIS A 58 -8.96 3.83 -1.71
N ILE A 59 -9.85 2.91 -1.37
CA ILE A 59 -10.96 2.50 -2.23
C ILE A 59 -12.26 3.10 -1.71
N GLY A 60 -13.03 3.70 -2.60
CA GLY A 60 -14.43 4.06 -2.36
C GLY A 60 -15.32 3.18 -3.23
N GLN A 61 -16.34 2.58 -2.66
CA GLN A 61 -17.36 1.83 -3.38
C GLN A 61 -18.67 2.58 -3.27
N GLY A 62 -19.09 3.20 -4.37
CA GLY A 62 -20.41 3.80 -4.49
C GLY A 62 -21.39 2.88 -5.19
N TYR A 63 -22.58 3.41 -5.47
CA TYR A 63 -23.66 2.66 -6.11
C TYR A 63 -23.29 2.12 -7.49
N ALA A 64 -22.75 2.97 -8.37
CA ALA A 64 -22.45 2.60 -9.77
C ALA A 64 -20.99 2.20 -10.02
N HIS A 65 -20.06 2.71 -9.21
CA HIS A 65 -18.63 2.60 -9.48
C HIS A 65 -17.82 2.32 -8.21
N THR A 66 -16.69 1.63 -8.41
CA THR A 66 -15.59 1.58 -7.45
C THR A 66 -14.55 2.61 -7.86
N PHE A 67 -14.08 3.39 -6.89
CA PHE A 67 -13.23 4.56 -7.05
C PHE A 67 -11.86 4.30 -6.42
N LEU A 68 -10.81 4.78 -7.08
CA LEU A 68 -9.48 4.92 -6.50
C LEU A 68 -9.36 6.34 -5.95
N ASN A 69 -9.55 6.49 -4.65
CA ASN A 69 -9.46 7.80 -3.98
C ASN A 69 -8.02 8.19 -3.65
N GLY A 70 -7.10 7.23 -3.63
CA GLY A 70 -5.70 7.53 -3.39
C GLY A 70 -4.78 6.32 -3.37
N ILE A 71 -3.49 6.59 -3.44
CA ILE A 71 -2.39 5.64 -3.22
C ILE A 71 -1.49 6.21 -2.13
N THR A 72 -1.06 5.37 -1.20
CA THR A 72 0.02 5.70 -0.26
C THR A 72 1.06 4.60 -0.29
N LEU A 73 2.32 4.98 -0.53
CA LEU A 73 3.47 4.09 -0.45
C LEU A 73 4.17 4.27 0.88
N PHE A 74 4.50 3.15 1.51
CA PHE A 74 5.32 3.11 2.71
C PHE A 74 6.59 2.31 2.47
N ALA A 75 7.67 2.71 3.13
CA ALA A 75 8.89 1.92 3.27
C ALA A 75 9.33 1.91 4.73
N TRP A 76 10.10 0.90 5.13
CA TRP A 76 10.64 0.82 6.48
C TRP A 76 12.04 1.44 6.54
N ASN A 77 12.26 2.29 7.54
CA ASN A 77 13.58 2.86 7.82
C ASN A 77 14.39 2.04 8.85
N GLY A 78 13.98 0.81 9.11
CA GLY A 78 14.56 -0.07 10.15
C GLY A 78 13.95 0.10 11.55
N GLN A 79 13.14 1.13 11.79
CA GLN A 79 12.43 1.32 13.07
C GLN A 79 10.91 1.38 12.91
N LYS A 80 10.44 2.11 11.90
CA LYS A 80 9.02 2.30 11.63
C LYS A 80 8.74 2.38 10.13
N ALA A 81 7.47 2.18 9.77
CA ALA A 81 6.99 2.47 8.44
C ALA A 81 6.90 3.99 8.25
N ASN A 82 7.51 4.49 7.17
CA ASN A 82 7.46 5.89 6.75
C ASN A 82 6.67 5.97 5.44
N ILE A 83 5.83 7.00 5.33
CA ILE A 83 5.20 7.35 4.05
C ILE A 83 6.29 7.93 3.14
N ILE A 84 6.47 7.33 1.96
CA ILE A 84 7.44 7.78 0.96
C ILE A 84 6.79 8.46 -0.24
N ALA A 85 5.50 8.22 -0.50
CA ALA A 85 4.73 8.91 -1.52
C ALA A 85 3.21 8.84 -1.24
N GLN A 86 2.48 9.89 -1.60
CA GLN A 86 1.02 9.93 -1.56
C GLN A 86 0.45 10.63 -2.78
N LYS A 87 -0.66 10.11 -3.29
CA LYS A 87 -1.45 10.73 -4.35
C LYS A 87 -2.92 10.47 -4.08
N PHE A 88 -3.75 11.51 -4.17
CA PHE A 88 -5.19 11.42 -3.93
C PHE A 88 -5.99 11.99 -5.10
N TRP A 89 -7.19 11.44 -5.30
CA TRP A 89 -8.14 11.84 -6.32
C TRP A 89 -9.51 12.07 -5.68
N GLY A 90 -10.25 13.04 -6.20
CA GLY A 90 -11.57 13.42 -5.70
C GLY A 90 -12.20 14.54 -6.52
N GLY A 91 -13.48 14.83 -6.26
CA GLY A 91 -14.24 15.85 -6.99
C GLY A 91 -14.23 15.61 -8.50
N CYS A 92 -13.93 16.65 -9.28
CA CYS A 92 -13.89 16.57 -10.75
C CYS A 92 -12.75 15.70 -11.32
N ASN A 93 -11.75 15.34 -10.51
CA ASN A 93 -10.63 14.46 -10.91
C ASN A 93 -10.77 13.05 -10.31
N TRP A 94 -12.01 12.59 -10.10
CA TRP A 94 -12.28 11.25 -9.61
C TRP A 94 -11.76 10.19 -10.60
N ARG A 95 -11.42 9.01 -10.08
CA ARG A 95 -10.89 7.89 -10.87
C ARG A 95 -11.66 6.62 -10.55
N CYS A 96 -12.13 5.92 -11.59
CA CYS A 96 -12.52 4.52 -11.43
C CYS A 96 -11.32 3.70 -10.97
N PHE A 97 -11.55 2.79 -10.03
CA PHE A 97 -10.53 1.83 -9.65
C PHE A 97 -10.28 0.86 -10.81
N ASN A 98 -9.01 0.75 -11.20
CA ASN A 98 -8.51 -0.27 -12.10
C ASN A 98 -7.18 -0.78 -11.54
N GLU A 99 -7.08 -2.09 -11.30
CA GLU A 99 -5.92 -2.70 -10.65
C GLU A 99 -4.62 -2.46 -11.43
N ARG A 100 -4.66 -2.54 -12.76
CA ARG A 100 -3.48 -2.30 -13.62
C ARG A 100 -3.04 -0.83 -13.53
N SER A 101 -3.95 0.11 -13.69
CA SER A 101 -3.62 1.54 -13.62
C SER A 101 -3.14 1.96 -12.23
N ALA A 102 -3.72 1.40 -11.17
CA ALA A 102 -3.29 1.66 -9.79
C ALA A 102 -1.87 1.12 -9.53
N LYS A 103 -1.54 -0.06 -10.08
CA LYS A 103 -0.18 -0.62 -10.04
C LYS A 103 0.80 0.26 -10.82
N GLU A 104 0.45 0.65 -12.05
CA GLU A 104 1.30 1.51 -12.89
C GLU A 104 1.60 2.85 -12.22
N GLU A 105 0.59 3.49 -11.60
CA GLU A 105 0.79 4.72 -10.84
C GLU A 105 1.69 4.50 -9.62
N SER A 106 1.54 3.38 -8.90
CA SER A 106 2.42 3.04 -7.76
C SER A 106 3.88 2.88 -8.19
N ILE A 107 4.13 2.32 -9.39
CA ILE A 107 5.48 2.20 -9.96
C ILE A 107 6.08 3.58 -10.22
N LEU A 108 5.31 4.50 -10.81
CA LEU A 108 5.77 5.86 -11.09
C LEU A 108 6.06 6.62 -9.79
N MET A 109 5.19 6.50 -8.79
CA MET A 109 5.39 7.11 -7.47
C MET A 109 6.69 6.63 -6.79
N LEU A 110 6.97 5.31 -6.85
CA LEU A 110 8.21 4.76 -6.30
C LEU A 110 9.45 5.22 -7.10
N LYS A 111 9.35 5.24 -8.44
CA LYS A 111 10.42 5.74 -9.32
C LYS A 111 10.79 7.17 -8.97
N ASP A 112 9.81 8.05 -8.81
CA ASP A 112 10.05 9.46 -8.51
C ASP A 112 10.67 9.65 -7.12
N PHE A 113 10.22 8.87 -6.13
CA PHE A 113 10.85 8.84 -4.81
C PHE A 113 12.33 8.42 -4.89
N LEU A 114 12.64 7.30 -5.58
CA LEU A 114 14.01 6.81 -5.73
C LEU A 114 14.89 7.79 -6.53
N LYS A 115 14.34 8.46 -7.54
CA LYS A 115 15.01 9.55 -8.27
C LYS A 115 15.38 10.70 -7.33
N GLY A 116 14.48 11.06 -6.42
CA GLY A 116 14.74 12.05 -5.37
C GLY A 116 15.87 11.62 -4.43
N GLN A 117 15.83 10.37 -3.96
CA GLN A 117 16.89 9.81 -3.10
C GLN A 117 18.25 9.76 -3.79
N ALA A 118 18.32 9.31 -5.06
CA ALA A 118 19.56 9.27 -5.83
C ALA A 118 20.19 10.67 -5.95
N LYS A 119 19.37 11.69 -6.27
CA LYS A 119 19.81 13.09 -6.31
C LYS A 119 20.34 13.57 -4.97
N ALA A 120 19.64 13.29 -3.87
CA ALA A 120 20.07 13.67 -2.52
C ALA A 120 21.42 13.03 -2.13
N MET A 121 21.73 11.85 -2.69
CA MET A 121 23.00 11.15 -2.48
C MET A 121 24.10 11.56 -3.49
N GLY A 122 23.84 12.53 -4.37
CA GLY A 122 24.78 12.92 -5.43
C GLY A 122 25.01 11.84 -6.50
N SER A 123 24.11 10.86 -6.60
CA SER A 123 24.19 9.76 -7.56
C SER A 123 23.32 10.05 -8.79
N MET A 124 23.83 9.69 -9.97
CA MET A 124 23.08 9.76 -11.22
C MET A 124 22.72 8.34 -11.66
N VAL A 125 21.44 8.00 -11.57
CA VAL A 125 20.88 6.71 -12.00
C VAL A 125 19.99 6.95 -13.22
N ALA A 126 20.11 6.10 -14.24
CA ALA A 126 19.32 6.24 -15.46
C ALA A 126 17.82 6.04 -15.16
N GLU A 127 16.97 6.81 -15.86
CA GLU A 127 15.52 6.77 -15.62
C GLU A 127 14.91 5.40 -15.93
N SER A 128 15.41 4.70 -16.95
CA SER A 128 14.99 3.34 -17.27
C SER A 128 15.31 2.35 -16.13
N GLN A 129 16.50 2.45 -15.54
CA GLN A 129 16.91 1.61 -14.42
C GLN A 129 16.02 1.85 -13.19
N LEU A 130 15.73 3.13 -12.87
CA LEU A 130 14.81 3.47 -11.79
C LEU A 130 13.40 2.93 -12.04
N LEU A 131 12.92 3.01 -13.28
CA LEU A 131 11.60 2.52 -13.66
C LEU A 131 11.51 0.99 -13.56
N ASP A 132 12.48 0.26 -14.11
CA ASP A 132 12.51 -1.20 -14.09
C ASP A 132 12.67 -1.74 -12.67
N PHE A 133 13.52 -1.10 -11.87
CA PHE A 133 13.67 -1.45 -10.45
C PHE A 133 12.37 -1.20 -9.67
N SER A 134 11.73 -0.04 -9.88
CA SER A 134 10.46 0.27 -9.24
C SER A 134 9.35 -0.70 -9.66
N ARG A 135 9.32 -1.12 -10.93
CA ARG A 135 8.38 -2.13 -11.43
C ARG A 135 8.53 -3.43 -10.67
N SER A 136 9.75 -3.95 -10.58
CA SER A 136 10.06 -5.19 -9.86
C SER A 136 9.64 -5.11 -8.38
N MET A 137 9.94 -3.99 -7.70
CA MET A 137 9.58 -3.80 -6.30
C MET A 137 8.07 -3.74 -6.04
N ILE A 138 7.31 -3.06 -6.90
CA ILE A 138 5.84 -3.04 -6.79
C ILE A 138 5.25 -4.41 -7.16
N GLU A 139 5.80 -5.09 -8.15
CA GLU A 139 5.40 -6.45 -8.52
C GLU A 139 5.54 -7.45 -7.39
N ALA A 140 6.61 -7.36 -6.61
CA ALA A 140 6.79 -8.19 -5.41
C ALA A 140 5.63 -8.03 -4.41
N THR A 141 4.98 -6.86 -4.33
CA THR A 141 3.81 -6.66 -3.45
C THR A 141 2.54 -7.37 -3.94
N HIS A 142 2.51 -7.74 -5.23
CA HIS A 142 1.41 -8.49 -5.84
C HIS A 142 1.67 -10.01 -5.85
N GLN A 143 2.92 -10.45 -5.68
CA GLN A 143 3.29 -11.86 -5.63
C GLN A 143 3.01 -12.43 -4.24
N LYS A 144 2.47 -13.65 -4.19
CA LYS A 144 2.37 -14.39 -2.93
C LYS A 144 3.78 -14.57 -2.38
N CYS A 145 4.01 -14.16 -1.13
CA CYS A 145 5.12 -14.69 -0.37
C CYS A 145 4.84 -16.19 -0.21
N LEU A 146 5.44 -17.01 -1.06
CA LEU A 146 5.48 -18.46 -0.86
C LEU A 146 6.30 -18.68 0.42
N GLY A 147 5.60 -18.83 1.54
CA GLY A 147 6.16 -19.39 2.77
C GLY A 147 6.19 -20.90 2.68
#